data_AF-A0A5K1D413-F1
#
_entry.id   AF-A0A5K1D413-F1
#
_cell.length_a   1.000
_cell.length_b   1.000
_cell.length_c   1.000
_cell.angle_alpha   90.00
_cell.angle_beta   90.00
_cell.angle_gamma   90.00
#
_symmetry.space_group_name_H-M   'P 1'
#
loop_
_entity.id
_entity.type
_entity.pdbx_description
1 polymer ?
#
loop_
_entity_poly.entity_id
_entity_poly.type
_entity_poly.pdbx_seq_one_letter_code
_entity_poly.pdbx_strand_id
1 'polypeptide(L)'
;EARRLGLTLEKGELRMKAVNSEAKLIHGVARDAVVKIESWSGRANFSVVPMDDFRMILGMELLSTTKIVPMLHLRSISIMDE
;
A
#
# COMPACT_ATOMS: atom_id res chain seq x y z
N GLU A 1 11.15 2.30 3.32
CA GLU A 1 10.62 0.96 2.99
C GLU A 1 10.88 0.52 1.54
N ALA A 2 10.49 1.31 0.54
CA ALA A 2 10.66 0.94 -0.88
C ALA A 2 12.07 0.44 -1.25
N ARG A 3 13.13 1.11 -0.76
CA ARG A 3 14.52 0.68 -0.94
C ARG A 3 14.83 -0.68 -0.29
N ARG A 4 14.30 -0.95 0.91
CA ARG A 4 14.48 -2.22 1.63
C ARG A 4 13.84 -3.39 0.87
N LEU A 5 12.70 -3.12 0.24
CA LEU A 5 11.95 -4.07 -0.59
C LEU A 5 12.49 -4.18 -2.02
N GLY A 6 13.46 -3.35 -2.42
CA GLY A 6 14.01 -3.36 -3.77
C GLY A 6 13.00 -2.97 -4.86
N LEU A 7 12.03 -2.12 -4.54
CA LEU A 7 11.02 -1.70 -5.51
C LEU A 7 11.62 -0.80 -6.59
N THR A 8 11.34 -1.12 -7.85
CA THR A 8 11.63 -0.23 -8.98
C THR A 8 10.60 0.89 -9.02
N LEU A 9 11.07 2.13 -9.09
CA LEU A 9 10.22 3.32 -9.04
C LEU A 9 10.21 4.01 -10.39
N GLU A 10 9.01 4.28 -10.89
CA GLU A 10 8.77 5.25 -11.94
C GLU A 10 8.67 6.66 -11.35
N LYS A 11 9.01 7.68 -12.13
CA LYS A 11 8.92 9.07 -11.69
C LYS A 11 7.48 9.43 -11.32
N GLY A 12 7.27 9.84 -10.08
CA GLY A 12 6.00 10.39 -9.60
C GLY A 12 6.00 11.91 -9.75
N GLU A 13 4.88 12.48 -10.20
CA GLU A 13 4.71 13.95 -10.33
C GLU A 13 3.63 14.51 -9.39
N LEU A 14 2.95 13.62 -8.67
CA LEU A 14 1.87 13.98 -7.76
C LEU A 14 2.37 14.18 -6.33
N ARG A 15 1.56 14.89 -5.53
CA ARG A 15 1.78 15.05 -4.09
C ARG A 15 0.75 14.24 -3.32
N MET A 16 1.16 13.70 -2.18
CA MET A 16 0.28 12.99 -1.25
C MET A 16 0.23 13.72 0.08
N LYS A 17 -0.96 13.82 0.67
CA LYS A 17 -1.19 14.43 1.97
C LYS A 17 -1.88 13.41 2.88
N ALA A 18 -1.31 13.17 4.06
CA ALA A 18 -2.05 12.58 5.17
C ALA A 18 -2.95 13.64 5.81
N VAL A 19 -4.10 13.25 6.36
CA VAL A 19 -5.16 14.17 6.84
C VAL A 19 -4.62 15.31 7.70
N ASN A 20 -3.68 14.99 8.61
CA ASN A 20 -3.12 15.92 9.57
C ASN A 20 -1.67 16.34 9.26
N SER A 21 -1.21 16.24 8.02
CA SER A 21 0.18 16.56 7.64
C SER A 21 0.24 17.47 6.43
N GLU A 22 1.39 18.10 6.19
CA GLU A 22 1.63 18.79 4.92
C GLU A 22 1.67 17.81 3.74
N ALA A 23 1.29 18.31 2.56
CA ALA A 23 1.39 17.52 1.34
C ALA A 23 2.88 17.31 0.97
N LYS A 24 3.34 16.07 0.94
CA LYS A 24 4.70 15.68 0.56
C LYS A 24 4.72 15.19 -0.89
N LEU A 25 5.86 15.37 -1.57
CA LEU A 25 6.05 14.87 -2.94
C LEU A 25 6.08 13.34 -2.93
N ILE A 26 5.49 12.71 -3.94
CA ILE A 26 5.69 11.28 -4.20
C ILE A 26 7.06 11.13 -4.87
N HIS A 27 7.97 10.37 -4.25
CA HIS A 27 9.28 10.06 -4.81
C HIS A 27 9.20 9.21 -6.07
N GLY A 28 8.20 8.34 -6.13
CA GLY A 28 7.94 7.52 -7.29
C GLY A 28 6.78 6.57 -7.08
N VAL A 29 6.40 5.91 -8.16
CA VAL A 29 5.35 4.89 -8.16
C VAL A 29 5.99 3.54 -8.48
N ALA A 30 5.79 2.56 -7.61
CA ALA A 30 6.09 1.17 -7.92
C ALA A 30 4.85 0.55 -8.55
N ARG A 31 4.92 0.17 -9.83
CA ARG A 31 3.80 -0.46 -10.53
C ARG A 31 3.85 -1.98 -10.41
N ASP A 32 2.68 -2.60 -10.38
CA ASP A 32 2.49 -4.05 -10.46
C ASP A 32 3.35 -4.85 -9.46
N ALA A 33 3.59 -4.28 -8.29
CA ALA A 33 4.39 -4.92 -7.25
C ALA A 33 3.65 -6.14 -6.72
N VAL A 34 4.37 -7.28 -6.62
CA VAL A 34 3.82 -8.50 -6.03
C VAL A 34 3.64 -8.28 -4.53
N VAL A 35 2.40 -8.42 -4.08
CA VAL A 35 2.03 -8.37 -2.66
C VAL A 35 1.73 -9.79 -2.22
N LYS A 36 2.37 -10.24 -1.14
CA LYS A 36 2.09 -11.52 -0.50
C LYS A 36 1.64 -11.27 0.93
N ILE A 37 0.45 -11.76 1.26
CA ILE A 37 -0.11 -11.71 2.62
C ILE A 37 -0.50 -13.14 2.97
N GLU A 38 0.29 -13.77 3.85
CA GLU A 38 0.13 -15.20 4.19
C GLU A 38 0.06 -16.09 2.93
N SER A 39 -1.06 -16.79 2.73
CA SER A 39 -1.33 -17.65 1.58
C SER A 39 -1.79 -16.90 0.33
N TRP A 40 -2.22 -15.64 0.47
CA TRP A 40 -2.70 -14.83 -0.65
C TRP A 40 -1.55 -14.10 -1.34
N SER A 41 -1.63 -14.02 -2.67
CA SER A 41 -0.74 -13.18 -3.48
C SER A 41 -1.51 -12.41 -4.52
N GLY A 42 -1.16 -11.15 -4.72
CA GLY A 42 -1.72 -10.30 -5.77
C GLY A 42 -0.72 -9.28 -6.27
N ARG A 43 -1.18 -8.37 -7.14
CA ARG A 43 -0.40 -7.23 -7.61
C ARG A 43 -1.07 -5.93 -7.22
N ALA A 44 -0.27 -4.95 -6.84
CA ALA A 44 -0.74 -3.63 -6.47
C ALA A 44 0.26 -2.54 -6.88
N ASN A 45 -0.26 -1.35 -7.11
CA ASN A 45 0.57 -0.16 -7.32
C ASN A 45 0.81 0.53 -5.97
N PHE A 46 2.03 1.00 -5.74
CA PHE A 46 2.39 1.75 -4.53
C PHE A 46 2.93 3.13 -4.88
N SER A 47 2.37 4.15 -4.23
CA SER A 47 2.99 5.47 -4.18
C SER A 47 4.03 5.51 -3.06
N VAL A 48 5.26 5.89 -3.39
CA VAL A 48 6.35 6.00 -2.42
C VAL A 48 6.48 7.46 -1.98
N VAL A 49 6.03 7.72 -0.76
CA VAL A 49 6.02 9.05 -0.13
C VAL A 49 6.81 8.98 1.20
N PRO A 50 7.55 10.03 1.59
CA PRO A 50 8.14 10.07 2.93
C PRO A 50 7.03 10.20 3.98
N MET A 51 6.93 9.23 4.88
CA MET A 51 5.91 9.14 5.94
C MET A 51 6.58 8.92 7.29
N ASP A 52 5.94 9.42 8.34
CA ASP A 52 6.51 9.46 9.69
C ASP A 52 5.98 8.31 10.58
N ASP A 53 4.70 7.94 10.43
CA ASP A 53 4.02 7.02 11.35
C ASP A 53 4.04 5.54 10.90
N PHE A 54 4.10 5.29 9.59
CA PHE A 54 3.94 3.94 9.03
C PHE A 54 4.96 3.65 7.93
N ARG A 55 5.42 2.39 7.87
CA ARG A 55 6.31 1.92 6.80
C ARG A 55 5.57 1.71 5.48
N MET A 56 4.28 1.37 5.55
CA MET A 56 3.40 1.06 4.43
C MET A 56 1.95 1.25 4.88
N ILE A 57 1.10 1.72 3.97
CA ILE A 57 -0.35 1.83 4.16
C ILE A 57 -1.01 1.04 3.04
N LEU A 58 -1.93 0.15 3.38
CA LEU A 58 -2.78 -0.51 2.40
C LEU A 58 -4.02 0.35 2.18
N GLY A 59 -4.13 0.95 1.00
CA GLY A 59 -5.27 1.78 0.64
C GLY A 59 -6.56 0.97 0.52
N MET A 60 -7.69 1.65 0.65
CA MET A 60 -9.02 1.05 0.49
C MET A 60 -9.22 0.42 -0.90
N GLU A 61 -8.54 0.94 -1.93
CA GLU A 61 -8.53 0.37 -3.28
C GLU A 61 -8.10 -1.10 -3.26
N LEU A 62 -6.97 -1.41 -2.59
CA LEU A 62 -6.50 -2.78 -2.46
C LEU A 62 -7.56 -3.65 -1.77
N LEU A 63 -8.14 -3.16 -0.67
CA LEU A 63 -9.16 -3.91 0.07
C LEU A 63 -10.37 -4.24 -0.79
N SER A 64 -10.84 -3.27 -1.59
CA SER A 64 -11.98 -3.47 -2.49
C SER A 64 -11.68 -4.42 -3.64
N THR A 65 -10.49 -4.34 -4.25
CA THR A 65 -10.11 -5.19 -5.39
C THR A 65 -9.87 -6.65 -4.95
N THR A 66 -9.44 -6.87 -3.71
CA THR A 66 -8.99 -8.17 -3.22
C THR A 66 -9.95 -8.83 -2.23
N LYS A 67 -11.16 -8.28 -2.08
CA LYS A 67 -12.21 -8.73 -1.13
C LYS A 67 -11.64 -8.92 0.29
N ILE A 68 -10.70 -8.05 0.69
CA ILE A 68 -10.10 -8.10 2.01
C ILE A 68 -11.02 -7.37 3.00
N VAL A 69 -11.41 -8.07 4.07
CA VAL A 69 -12.27 -7.52 5.11
C VAL A 69 -11.51 -7.48 6.45
N PRO A 70 -11.27 -6.29 7.03
CA PRO A 70 -10.74 -6.18 8.38
C PRO A 70 -11.81 -6.62 9.40
N MET A 71 -11.55 -7.70 10.13
CA MET A 71 -12.42 -8.21 11.18
C MET A 71 -11.92 -7.73 12.55
N LEU A 72 -12.31 -6.50 12.91
CA LEU A 72 -11.80 -5.81 14.11
C LEU A 72 -12.05 -6.60 15.41
N HIS A 73 -13.23 -7.22 15.55
CA HIS A 73 -13.57 -8.03 16.73
C HIS A 73 -12.62 -9.23 16.91
N LEU A 74 -12.20 -9.83 15.80
CA LEU A 74 -11.29 -10.97 15.78
C LEU A 74 -9.82 -10.54 15.71
N ARG A 75 -9.55 -9.23 15.62
CA ARG A 75 -8.22 -8.64 15.43
C ARG A 75 -7.48 -9.27 14.25
N SER A 76 -8.21 -9.61 13.19
CA SER A 76 -7.70 -10.32 12.03
C SER A 76 -8.18 -9.69 10.74
N ILE A 77 -7.61 -10.16 9.64
CA ILE A 77 -7.99 -9.78 8.28
C ILE A 77 -8.45 -11.05 7.57
N SER A 78 -9.65 -11.02 7.00
CA SER A 78 -10.12 -12.07 6.10
C SER A 78 -9.79 -11.70 4.67
N ILE A 79 -9.17 -12.63 3.96
CA ILE A 79 -8.97 -12.55 2.53
C ILE A 79 -9.85 -13.64 1.93
N MET A 80 -10.85 -13.24 1.16
CA MET A 80 -11.75 -14.18 0.51
C MET A 80 -11.19 -14.56 -0.86
N ASP A 81 -10.91 -15.84 -1.04
CA ASP A 81 -10.67 -16.42 -2.37
C ASP A 81 -12.03 -16.68 -3.05
N GLU A 82 -12.07 -16.70 -4.38
CA GLU A 82 -13.27 -17.11 -5.14
C GLU A 82 -13.54 -18.62 -5.07
#